data_AF-A0A6A6EPS1-F1
#
_entry.id   AF-A0A6A6EPS1-F1
#
_cell.length_a   1.000
_cell.length_b   1.000
_cell.length_c   1.000
_cell.angle_alpha   90.00
_cell.angle_beta   90.00
_cell.angle_gamma   90.00
#
_symmetry.space_group_name_H-M   'P 1'
#
loop_
_entity.id
_entity.type
_entity.pdbx_description
1 polymer ?
#
loop_
_entity_poly.entity_id
_entity_poly.type
_entity_poly.pdbx_seq_one_letter_code
_entity_poly.pdbx_strand_id
1 'polypeptide(L)' 'QRQRWPRLSFMAINILMIPAISDELERVFSRGYYTISWNKGQMLLETLEQQEYLKHWKKSGLI' A
#
# COMPACT_ATOMS: atom_id res chain seq x y z
N GLN A 1 19.57 -15.18 -15.65
CA GLN A 1 19.74 -15.49 -14.21
C GLN A 1 18.54 -16.23 -13.60
N ARG A 2 17.27 -15.79 -13.77
CA ARG A 2 16.08 -16.48 -13.20
C ARG A 2 15.92 -17.96 -13.60
N GLN A 3 16.18 -18.30 -14.87
CA GLN A 3 16.14 -19.70 -15.34
C GLN A 3 17.25 -20.59 -14.76
N ARG A 4 18.37 -20.00 -14.34
CA ARG A 4 19.51 -20.72 -13.77
C ARG A 4 19.26 -21.12 -12.31
N TRP A 5 18.52 -20.30 -11.57
CA TRP A 5 18.23 -20.49 -10.16
C TRP A 5 16.76 -20.11 -9.84
N PRO A 6 15.79 -20.91 -10.29
CA PRO A 6 14.38 -20.54 -10.21
C PRO A 6 13.92 -20.27 -8.77
N ARG A 7 14.26 -21.18 -7.84
CA ARG A 7 13.87 -21.06 -6.42
C ARG A 7 14.55 -19.89 -5.70
N LEU A 8 15.86 -19.70 -5.91
CA LEU A 8 16.60 -18.59 -5.31
C LEU A 8 16.12 -17.23 -5.85
N SER A 9 15.84 -17.16 -7.14
CA SER A 9 15.32 -15.93 -7.74
C SER A 9 13.93 -15.58 -7.23
N PHE A 10 13.07 -16.57 -6.97
CA PHE A 10 11.76 -16.35 -6.36
C PHE A 10 11.89 -15.86 -4.91
N MET A 11 12.78 -16.48 -4.14
CA MET A 11 13.07 -16.05 -2.77
C MET A 11 13.63 -14.63 -2.72
N ALA A 12 14.57 -14.30 -3.60
CA ALA A 12 15.13 -12.95 -3.69
C ALA A 12 14.07 -11.91 -4.07
N ILE A 13 13.17 -12.23 -5.01
CA ILE A 13 12.06 -11.35 -5.36
C ILE A 13 11.15 -11.13 -4.16
N ASN A 14 10.74 -12.20 -3.47
CA ASN A 14 9.86 -12.07 -2.30
C ASN A 14 10.49 -11.23 -1.17
N ILE A 15 11.77 -11.43 -0.88
CA ILE A 15 12.47 -10.68 0.18
C ILE A 15 12.68 -9.23 -0.22
N LEU A 16 13.09 -8.96 -1.47
CA LEU A 16 13.42 -7.61 -1.93
C LEU A 16 12.20 -6.80 -2.38
N MET A 17 11.06 -7.44 -2.66
CA MET A 17 9.80 -6.76 -2.95
C MET A 17 9.05 -6.33 -1.70
N ILE A 18 9.40 -6.85 -0.52
CA ILE A 18 8.91 -6.26 0.73
C ILE A 18 9.55 -4.88 0.82
N PRO A 19 8.75 -3.78 0.75
CA PRO A 19 9.30 -2.45 0.91
C PRO A 19 9.95 -2.37 2.30
N ALA A 20 11.21 -1.95 2.36
CA ALA A 20 11.95 -1.77 3.63
C ALA A 20 11.38 -0.64 4.50
N ILE A 21 10.29 -0.01 4.05
CA ILE A 21 9.77 1.26 4.54
C ILE A 21 8.30 1.04 4.93
N SER A 22 8.06 0.91 6.24
CA SER A 22 6.73 1.01 6.87
C SER A 22 6.14 2.43 6.76
N ASP A 23 6.95 3.41 6.35
CA ASP A 23 6.63 4.84 6.31
C ASP A 23 5.62 5.21 5.20
N GLU A 24 5.49 4.42 4.14
CA GLU A 24 4.54 4.75 3.06
C GLU A 24 3.08 4.49 3.48
N LEU A 25 2.86 3.45 4.30
CA LEU A 25 1.57 3.20 4.93
C LEU A 25 1.32 4.20 6.07
N GLU A 26 2.30 4.46 6.95
CA GLU A 26 2.18 5.48 7.99
C GLU A 26 1.88 6.87 7.42
N ARG A 27 2.54 7.29 6.35
CA ARG A 27 2.26 8.57 5.67
C ARG A 27 0.82 8.65 5.14
N VAL A 28 0.30 7.55 4.59
CA VAL A 28 -1.09 7.48 4.11
C VAL A 28 -2.06 7.53 5.29
N PHE A 29 -1.79 6.79 6.36
CA PHE A 29 -2.63 6.79 7.57
C PHE A 29 -2.58 8.13 8.32
N SER A 30 -1.42 8.76 8.49
CA SER A 30 -1.29 10.08 9.10
C SER A 30 -2.04 11.15 8.30
N ARG A 31 -2.01 11.09 6.96
CA ARG A 31 -2.81 11.98 6.11
C ARG A 31 -4.31 11.70 6.21
N GLY A 32 -4.69 10.42 6.36
CA GLY A 32 -6.07 10.01 6.62
C GLY A 32 -6.61 10.53 7.95
N TYR A 33 -5.81 10.51 9.01
CA TYR A 33 -6.18 11.02 10.33
C TYR A 33 -6.60 12.50 10.33
N TYR A 34 -5.91 13.38 9.60
CA TYR A 34 -6.34 14.78 9.45
C TYR A 34 -7.65 14.93 8.67
N THR A 35 -7.94 14.00 7.76
CA THR A 35 -9.21 13.96 7.01
C THR A 35 -10.37 13.53 7.91
N ILE A 36 -10.11 12.60 8.84
CA ILE A 36 -11.07 12.11 9.84
C ILE A 36 -11.39 13.21 10.88
N SER A 37 -10.39 13.99 11.33
CA SER A 37 -10.56 14.86 12.49
C SER A 37 -11.10 16.27 12.21
N TRP A 38 -10.98 16.81 10.99
CA TRP A 38 -11.17 18.26 10.81
C TRP A 38 -12.42 18.71 10.05
N ASN A 39 -13.05 17.95 9.13
CA ASN A 39 -14.12 18.59 8.34
C ASN A 39 -15.27 17.78 7.75
N LYS A 40 -15.33 16.44 7.77
CA LYS A 40 -16.47 15.73 7.15
C LYS A 40 -16.83 14.50 7.96
N GLY A 41 -18.11 14.40 8.34
CA GLY A 41 -18.64 13.43 9.29
C GLY A 41 -18.04 12.04 9.14
N GLN A 42 -17.43 11.57 10.24
CA GLN A 42 -17.10 10.18 10.56
C GLN A 42 -17.02 9.24 9.34
N MET A 43 -16.08 9.47 8.43
CA MET A 43 -15.67 8.40 7.52
C MET A 43 -15.03 7.33 8.39
N LEU A 44 -15.72 6.19 8.51
CA LEU A 44 -15.21 5.03 9.24
C LEU A 44 -13.84 4.65 8.65
N LEU A 45 -12.90 4.22 9.50
CA LEU A 45 -11.55 3.83 9.09
C LEU A 45 -11.56 2.85 7.89
N GLU A 46 -12.55 1.96 7.86
CA GLU A 46 -12.81 0.99 6.78
C GLU A 46 -13.09 1.67 5.43
N THR A 47 -13.90 2.74 5.40
CA THR A 47 -14.19 3.47 4.15
C THR A 47 -12.94 4.17 3.61
N LEU A 48 -12.08 4.67 4.50
CA LEU A 48 -10.82 5.30 4.11
C LEU A 48 -9.83 4.29 3.54
N GLU A 49 -9.72 3.12 4.18
CA GLU A 49 -8.91 2.01 3.71
C GLU A 49 -9.32 1.58 2.29
N GLN A 50 -10.62 1.39 2.06
CA GLN A 50 -11.18 1.05 0.74
C GLN A 50 -10.87 2.12 -0.31
N GLN A 51 -10.97 3.39 0.05
CA GLN A 51 -10.65 4.50 -0.86
C GLN A 51 -9.16 4.53 -1.21
N GLU A 52 -8.26 4.25 -0.27
CA GLU A 52 -6.82 4.18 -0.54
C GLU A 52 -6.46 2.96 -1.39
N TYR A 53 -7.10 1.79 -1.19
CA TYR A 53 -6.96 0.65 -2.11
C TYR A 53 -7.39 1.01 -3.52
N LEU A 54 -8.55 1.65 -3.70
CA LEU A 54 -9.03 2.07 -5.01
C LEU A 54 -8.08 3.07 -5.69
N LYS A 55 -7.53 4.03 -4.94
CA LYS A 55 -6.50 4.95 -5.45
C LYS A 55 -5.24 4.21 -5.86
N HIS A 56 -4.80 3.23 -5.06
CA HIS A 56 -3.64 2.43 -5.38
C HIS A 56 -3.86 1.61 -6.66
N TRP A 57 -5.02 0.96 -6.79
CA TRP A 57 -5.39 0.19 -7.98
C TRP A 57 -5.46 1.05 -9.25
N LYS A 58 -5.99 2.27 -9.14
CA LYS A 58 -5.97 3.22 -10.26
C LYS A 58 -4.54 3.63 -10.64
N LYS A 59 -3.65 3.82 -9.66
CA LYS A 59 -2.23 4.18 -9.90
C LYS A 59 -1.46 3.02 -10.52
N SER A 60 -1.75 1.77 -10.12
CA SER A 60 -1.13 0.57 -10.70
C SER A 60 -1.74 0.15 -12.03
N GLY A 61 -2.82 0.81 -12.49
CA GLY A 61 -3.49 0.52 -13.75
C GLY A 61 -4.30 -0.78 -13.73
N LEU A 62 -4.72 -1.24 -12.55
CA LEU A 62 -5.60 -2.39 -12.39
C LEU A 62 -7.07 -2.06 -12.71
N ILE A 63 -7.45 -0.79 -12.54
CA ILE A 63 -8.76 -0.18 -12.86
C ILE A 63 -8.56 1.21 -13.46
#